data_AF-A0A970C2Z5-F1
#
_entry.id   AF-A0A970C2Z5-F1
#
_cell.length_a   1.000
_cell.length_b   1.000
_cell.length_c   1.000
_cell.angle_alpha   90.00
_cell.angle_beta   90.00
_cell.angle_gamma   90.00
#
_symmetry.space_group_name_H-M   'P 1'
#
loop_
_entity.id
_entity.type
_entity.pdbx_description
1 polymer ?
#
loop_
_entity_poly.entity_id
_entity_poly.type
_entity_poly.pdbx_seq_one_letter_code
_entity_poly.pdbx_strand_id
1 'polypeptide(L)'
;MSKNSRSVEPAEYQPVPLVIADGDEGVQLNHGRRFAFLGSGFRLPHFSKVVKSLQKVLNNALPKEQLDKKLKIAASEENSWIKQQLKLNDWDETNASAQQHLAALADQVKLEYVGILPFADPKELAGSVKGHMVRPHNMHLANQVCFTIAGGEEVYNLGQYLISADWLAEFTNNGKKNLAEAKEILKTQLDFYQQLAGEHQLKVLIGEQGPFDPKLVAQNHQLLKKIIL
;
A
#
# COMPACT_ATOMS: atom_id res chain seq x y z
N MET A 1 -16.89 3.42 45.58
CA MET A 1 -16.86 3.38 44.10
C MET A 1 -15.41 3.18 43.67
N SER A 2 -15.01 1.95 43.35
CA SER A 2 -13.66 1.63 42.89
C SER A 2 -13.54 2.00 41.41
N LYS A 3 -12.67 2.95 41.07
CA LYS A 3 -12.30 3.25 39.69
C LYS A 3 -11.37 2.12 39.21
N ASN A 4 -11.93 1.17 38.47
CA ASN A 4 -11.15 0.22 37.68
C ASN A 4 -10.48 0.99 36.53
N SER A 5 -9.31 1.57 36.78
CA SER A 5 -8.38 1.96 35.72
C SER A 5 -7.74 0.67 35.19
N ARG A 6 -8.40 0.01 34.24
CA ARG A 6 -7.70 -0.95 33.39
C ARG A 6 -6.69 -0.14 32.60
N SER A 7 -5.42 -0.23 33.00
CA SER A 7 -4.31 0.11 32.14
C SER A 7 -4.53 -0.67 30.85
N VAL A 8 -4.79 0.06 29.76
CA VAL A 8 -4.76 -0.54 28.42
C VAL A 8 -3.31 -0.89 28.20
N GLU A 9 -2.95 -2.16 28.39
CA GLU A 9 -1.63 -2.64 28.03
C GLU A 9 -1.40 -2.29 26.55
N PRO A 10 -0.24 -1.70 26.21
CA PRO A 10 0.07 -1.40 24.81
C PRO A 10 0.01 -2.70 24.01
N ALA A 11 -0.66 -2.67 22.87
CA ALA A 11 -0.81 -3.83 22.00
C ALA A 11 0.56 -4.46 21.72
N GLU A 12 0.71 -5.74 22.05
CA GLU A 12 1.96 -6.47 21.85
C GLU A 12 2.25 -6.56 20.34
N TYR A 13 3.44 -6.12 19.94
CA TYR A 13 3.83 -6.10 18.54
C TYR A 13 3.93 -7.52 18.00
N GLN A 14 3.06 -7.88 17.04
CA GLN A 14 3.19 -9.14 16.32
C GLN A 14 3.92 -8.95 15.00
N PRO A 15 5.02 -9.68 14.75
CA PRO A 15 5.73 -9.58 13.50
C PRO A 15 4.91 -10.18 12.35
N VAL A 16 4.75 -9.43 11.26
CA VAL A 16 3.98 -9.83 10.07
C VAL A 16 4.72 -9.48 8.79
N PRO A 17 4.63 -10.25 7.69
CA PRO A 17 5.29 -9.91 6.43
C PRO A 17 4.96 -8.49 5.95
N LEU A 18 5.96 -7.72 5.52
CA LEU A 18 5.77 -6.38 4.94
C LEU A 18 5.64 -6.51 3.43
N VAL A 19 4.52 -6.07 2.85
CA VAL A 19 4.17 -6.38 1.45
C VAL A 19 3.73 -5.12 0.73
N ILE A 20 4.37 -4.79 -0.39
CA ILE A 20 3.81 -3.88 -1.38
C ILE A 20 2.77 -4.64 -2.20
N ALA A 21 1.55 -4.12 -2.24
CA ALA A 21 0.48 -4.67 -3.06
C ALA A 21 -0.33 -3.52 -3.68
N ASP A 22 -1.27 -3.88 -4.55
CA ASP A 22 -2.15 -2.91 -5.17
C ASP A 22 -3.08 -2.24 -4.13
N GLY A 23 -3.44 -0.98 -4.40
CA GLY A 23 -4.33 -0.20 -3.54
C GLY A 23 -5.81 -0.34 -3.86
N ASP A 24 -6.19 -1.21 -4.81
CA ASP A 24 -7.56 -1.64 -5.07
C ASP A 24 -8.25 -2.09 -3.77
N GLU A 25 -9.53 -1.76 -3.64
CA GLU A 25 -10.29 -2.06 -2.43
C GLU A 25 -10.52 -3.55 -2.21
N GLY A 26 -10.38 -4.37 -3.25
CA GLY A 26 -10.55 -5.81 -3.18
C GLY A 26 -9.33 -6.53 -2.64
N VAL A 27 -8.16 -5.90 -2.56
CA VAL A 27 -6.93 -6.54 -2.07
C VAL A 27 -6.99 -6.66 -0.55
N GLN A 28 -7.15 -7.89 -0.05
CA GLN A 28 -7.09 -8.22 1.36
C GLN A 28 -5.88 -9.10 1.68
N LEU A 29 -5.08 -8.68 2.67
CA LEU A 29 -4.10 -9.55 3.30
C LEU A 29 -4.70 -10.12 4.59
N ASN A 30 -4.79 -11.44 4.68
CA ASN A 30 -5.17 -12.16 5.90
C ASN A 30 -3.98 -12.36 6.83
N HIS A 31 -2.76 -12.35 6.28
CA HIS A 31 -1.53 -12.29 7.05
C HIS A 31 -0.48 -11.47 6.29
N GLY A 32 -0.09 -10.35 6.90
CA GLY A 32 0.83 -9.37 6.32
C GLY A 32 0.35 -7.94 6.55
N ARG A 33 1.23 -7.00 6.25
CA ARG A 33 0.99 -5.56 6.32
C ARG A 33 1.18 -4.96 4.94
N ARG A 34 0.11 -4.39 4.40
CA ARG A 34 0.03 -3.85 3.04
C ARG A 34 0.55 -2.41 3.00
N PHE A 35 1.56 -2.19 2.16
CA PHE A 35 1.95 -0.87 1.68
C PHE A 35 1.38 -0.70 0.27
N ALA A 36 0.25 -0.02 0.17
CA ALA A 36 -0.54 0.07 -1.04
C ALA A 36 0.07 1.07 -2.04
N PHE A 37 0.37 0.59 -3.23
CA PHE A 37 0.76 1.42 -4.37
C PHE A 37 -0.04 1.00 -5.58
N LEU A 38 -0.50 1.95 -6.38
CA LEU A 38 -1.20 1.65 -7.63
C LEU A 38 -0.35 0.74 -8.54
N GLY A 39 -0.95 -0.34 -9.04
CA GLY A 39 -0.30 -1.38 -9.82
C GLY A 39 0.80 -2.12 -9.07
N SER A 40 0.77 -2.14 -7.74
CA SER A 40 1.92 -2.50 -6.89
C SER A 40 3.20 -1.73 -7.23
N GLY A 41 3.06 -0.52 -7.80
CA GLY A 41 4.17 0.33 -8.25
C GLY A 41 4.62 0.13 -9.70
N PHE A 42 4.00 -0.78 -10.46
CA PHE A 42 4.31 -0.97 -11.89
C PHE A 42 4.11 0.34 -12.66
N ARG A 43 5.18 0.83 -13.33
CA ARG A 43 5.18 2.11 -14.07
C ARG A 43 4.68 3.33 -13.28
N LEU A 44 4.65 3.24 -11.95
CA LEU A 44 4.36 4.40 -11.11
C LEU A 44 5.60 5.32 -11.11
N PRO A 45 5.45 6.65 -11.35
CA PRO A 45 6.58 7.57 -11.40
C PRO A 45 7.45 7.47 -10.14
N HIS A 46 8.78 7.57 -10.29
CA HIS A 46 9.75 7.60 -9.18
C HIS A 46 9.65 6.45 -8.16
N PHE A 47 8.91 5.38 -8.44
CA PHE A 47 8.61 4.31 -7.48
C PHE A 47 9.88 3.71 -6.86
N SER A 48 10.93 3.48 -7.64
CA SER A 48 12.21 2.95 -7.14
C SER A 48 12.88 3.85 -6.09
N LYS A 49 12.72 5.18 -6.17
CA LYS A 49 13.22 6.10 -5.14
C LYS A 49 12.35 6.04 -3.89
N VAL A 50 11.03 5.97 -4.06
CA VAL A 50 10.07 5.85 -2.96
C VAL A 50 10.28 4.55 -2.19
N VAL A 51 10.47 3.42 -2.86
CA VAL A 51 10.75 2.13 -2.22
C VAL A 51 11.98 2.20 -1.34
N LYS A 52 13.06 2.86 -1.79
CA LYS A 52 14.27 3.07 -0.97
C LYS A 52 13.98 3.89 0.29
N SER A 53 13.21 4.96 0.16
CA SER A 53 12.78 5.78 1.31
C SER A 53 11.89 4.99 2.26
N LEU A 54 10.93 4.23 1.75
CA LEU A 54 10.06 3.37 2.55
C LEU A 54 10.88 2.31 3.30
N GLN A 55 11.78 1.59 2.64
CA GLN A 55 12.68 0.63 3.28
C GLN A 55 13.49 1.28 4.42
N LYS A 56 14.00 2.50 4.23
CA LYS A 56 14.70 3.23 5.28
C LYS A 56 13.79 3.58 6.45
N VAL A 57 12.57 4.03 6.19
CA VAL A 57 11.56 4.28 7.23
C VAL A 57 11.29 3.00 8.02
N LEU A 58 10.99 1.89 7.34
CA LEU A 58 10.68 0.61 7.96
C LEU A 58 11.84 0.06 8.81
N ASN A 59 13.08 0.20 8.31
CA ASN A 59 14.27 -0.22 9.05
C ASN A 59 14.46 0.54 10.37
N ASN A 60 14.04 1.82 10.41
CA ASN A 60 14.18 2.69 11.57
C ASN A 60 12.97 2.65 12.52
N ALA A 61 11.76 2.50 11.97
CA ALA A 61 10.52 2.64 12.72
C ALA A 61 9.99 1.31 13.28
N LEU A 62 10.37 0.16 12.68
CA LEU A 62 9.90 -1.14 13.14
C LEU A 62 10.92 -1.83 14.08
N PRO A 63 10.43 -2.56 15.11
CA PRO A 63 11.28 -3.33 16.04
C PRO A 63 12.27 -4.27 15.33
N LYS A 64 13.31 -4.68 16.04
CA LYS A 64 14.32 -5.61 15.49
C LYS A 64 13.74 -7.01 15.29
N GLU A 65 12.74 -7.35 16.08
CA GLU A 65 12.01 -8.61 16.15
C GLU A 65 11.01 -8.78 14.99
N GLN A 66 10.84 -7.73 14.16
CA GLN A 66 10.06 -7.81 12.94
C GLN A 66 10.59 -8.93 12.03
N LEU A 67 9.78 -9.99 11.85
CA LEU A 67 10.05 -11.11 10.96
C LEU A 67 10.34 -10.56 9.56
N ASP A 68 11.53 -10.92 9.07
CA ASP A 68 12.05 -10.58 7.75
C ASP A 68 11.74 -9.14 7.30
N LYS A 69 12.65 -8.21 7.61
CA LYS A 69 12.59 -6.81 7.14
C LYS A 69 12.65 -6.67 5.63
N LYS A 70 12.88 -7.75 4.87
CA LYS A 70 12.84 -7.68 3.42
C LYS A 70 11.40 -7.43 2.96
N LEU A 71 11.21 -6.23 2.45
CA LEU A 71 9.96 -5.79 1.85
C LEU A 71 9.65 -6.67 0.63
N LYS A 72 8.45 -7.22 0.62
CA LYS A 72 7.91 -8.10 -0.42
C LYS A 72 7.04 -7.32 -1.39
N ILE A 73 6.73 -7.91 -2.54
CA ILE A 73 5.80 -7.35 -3.51
C ILE A 73 4.91 -8.45 -4.09
N ALA A 74 3.60 -8.20 -4.11
CA ALA A 74 2.59 -9.10 -4.64
C ALA A 74 1.87 -8.47 -5.83
N ALA A 75 1.52 -9.29 -6.81
CA ALA A 75 0.53 -8.95 -7.83
C ALA A 75 -0.89 -9.17 -7.28
N SER A 76 -1.88 -8.58 -7.96
CA SER A 76 -3.30 -8.88 -7.74
C SER A 76 -3.96 -9.22 -9.08
N GLU A 77 -4.92 -10.13 -9.04
CA GLU A 77 -5.78 -10.40 -10.20
C GLU A 77 -6.66 -9.19 -10.53
N GLU A 78 -7.04 -9.08 -11.80
CA GLU A 78 -7.85 -7.97 -12.34
C GLU A 78 -7.29 -6.57 -12.04
N ASN A 79 -5.98 -6.40 -12.19
CA ASN A 79 -5.33 -5.11 -11.97
C ASN A 79 -5.63 -4.12 -13.11
N SER A 80 -6.57 -3.21 -12.88
CA SER A 80 -7.02 -2.20 -13.85
C SER A 80 -5.88 -1.30 -14.35
N TRP A 81 -4.91 -0.95 -13.49
CA TRP A 81 -3.78 -0.11 -13.88
C TRP A 81 -2.87 -0.80 -14.88
N ILE A 82 -2.47 -2.04 -14.60
CA ILE A 82 -1.60 -2.82 -15.50
C ILE A 82 -2.30 -3.03 -16.85
N LYS A 83 -3.59 -3.39 -16.84
CA LYS A 83 -4.39 -3.53 -18.06
C LYS A 83 -4.37 -2.26 -18.91
N GLN A 84 -4.58 -1.08 -18.30
CA GLN A 84 -4.55 0.20 -19.02
C GLN A 84 -3.15 0.56 -19.52
N GLN A 85 -2.12 0.40 -18.68
CA GLN A 85 -0.74 0.79 -19.03
C GLN A 85 -0.15 -0.06 -20.16
N LEU A 86 -0.56 -1.33 -20.25
CA LEU A 86 -0.12 -2.26 -21.28
C LEU A 86 -1.11 -2.37 -22.45
N LYS A 87 -2.31 -1.76 -22.34
CA LYS A 87 -3.38 -1.80 -23.34
C LYS A 87 -3.83 -3.24 -23.66
N LEU A 88 -3.99 -4.05 -22.60
CA LEU A 88 -4.36 -5.46 -22.72
C LEU A 88 -5.87 -5.62 -22.84
N ASN A 89 -6.30 -6.65 -23.55
CA ASN A 89 -7.72 -6.82 -23.89
C ASN A 89 -8.49 -7.60 -22.82
N ASP A 90 -7.89 -8.64 -22.26
CA ASP A 90 -8.51 -9.55 -21.30
C ASP A 90 -7.73 -9.63 -19.98
N TRP A 91 -8.35 -10.31 -19.00
CA TRP A 91 -7.81 -10.43 -17.66
C TRP A 91 -6.77 -11.54 -17.51
N ASP A 92 -6.80 -12.58 -18.35
CA ASP A 92 -5.81 -13.64 -18.30
C ASP A 92 -4.44 -13.11 -18.75
N GLU A 93 -4.42 -12.35 -19.85
CA GLU A 93 -3.25 -11.64 -20.35
C GLU A 93 -2.76 -10.61 -19.32
N THR A 94 -3.69 -9.89 -18.67
CA THR A 94 -3.36 -8.93 -17.60
C THR A 94 -2.71 -9.61 -16.41
N ASN A 95 -3.27 -10.73 -15.94
CA ASN A 95 -2.76 -11.47 -14.78
C ASN A 95 -1.38 -12.07 -15.08
N ALA A 96 -1.17 -12.64 -16.27
CA ALA A 96 0.13 -13.14 -16.69
C ALA A 96 1.18 -12.01 -16.77
N SER A 97 0.81 -10.90 -17.42
CA SER A 97 1.68 -9.72 -17.56
C SER A 97 2.03 -9.11 -16.20
N ALA A 98 1.07 -9.01 -15.28
CA ALA A 98 1.27 -8.48 -13.94
C ALA A 98 2.34 -9.28 -13.18
N GLN A 99 2.26 -10.62 -13.21
CA GLN A 99 3.23 -11.48 -12.54
C GLN A 99 4.65 -11.28 -13.10
N GLN A 100 4.80 -11.27 -14.43
CA GLN A 100 6.10 -11.12 -15.07
C GLN A 100 6.71 -9.73 -14.80
N HIS A 101 5.92 -8.67 -14.98
CA HIS A 101 6.42 -7.31 -14.81
C HIS A 101 6.72 -6.97 -13.35
N LEU A 102 5.92 -7.47 -12.40
CA LEU A 102 6.18 -7.23 -10.99
C LEU A 102 7.34 -8.06 -10.46
N ALA A 103 7.57 -9.27 -10.98
CA ALA A 103 8.79 -10.03 -10.67
C ALA A 103 10.04 -9.27 -11.15
N ALA A 104 10.05 -8.79 -12.40
CA ALA A 104 11.16 -8.00 -12.93
C ALA A 104 11.38 -6.68 -12.16
N LEU A 105 10.28 -6.01 -11.78
CA LEU A 105 10.36 -4.81 -10.93
C LEU A 105 10.95 -5.13 -9.56
N ALA A 106 10.54 -6.24 -8.94
CA ALA A 106 11.06 -6.69 -7.65
C ALA A 106 12.58 -6.84 -7.70
N ASP A 107 13.11 -7.49 -8.74
CA ASP A 107 14.55 -7.64 -8.93
C ASP A 107 15.25 -6.28 -9.08
N GLN A 108 14.69 -5.37 -9.88
CA GLN A 108 15.24 -4.03 -10.10
C GLN A 108 15.32 -3.21 -8.81
N VAL A 109 14.32 -3.31 -7.93
CA VAL A 109 14.24 -2.54 -6.68
C VAL A 109 14.64 -3.34 -5.43
N LYS A 110 15.19 -4.55 -5.61
CA LYS A 110 15.66 -5.45 -4.54
C LYS A 110 14.57 -5.82 -3.53
N LEU A 111 13.35 -6.05 -4.02
CA LEU A 111 12.25 -6.63 -3.26
C LEU A 111 12.18 -8.13 -3.48
N GLU A 112 11.35 -8.81 -2.71
CA GLU A 112 11.01 -10.21 -2.96
C GLU A 112 9.63 -10.31 -3.58
N TYR A 113 9.54 -10.83 -4.81
CA TYR A 113 8.26 -11.11 -5.44
C TYR A 113 7.65 -12.38 -4.83
N VAL A 114 6.40 -12.30 -4.36
CA VAL A 114 5.77 -13.41 -3.62
C VAL A 114 4.69 -14.16 -4.38
N GLY A 115 4.23 -13.64 -5.52
CA GLY A 115 3.17 -14.22 -6.33
C GLY A 115 1.99 -13.27 -6.53
N ILE A 116 0.84 -13.85 -6.89
CA ILE A 116 -0.40 -13.14 -7.22
C ILE A 116 -1.52 -13.48 -6.23
N LEU A 117 -2.23 -12.45 -5.78
CA LEU A 117 -3.43 -12.54 -4.96
C LEU A 117 -4.64 -12.86 -5.85
N PRO A 118 -5.30 -14.02 -5.67
CA PRO A 118 -6.35 -14.49 -6.58
C PRO A 118 -7.76 -14.07 -6.12
N PHE A 119 -8.74 -14.07 -7.03
CA PHE A 119 -10.17 -14.12 -6.70
C PHE A 119 -10.58 -15.54 -6.30
N ALA A 120 -10.15 -15.95 -5.10
CA ALA A 120 -10.47 -17.24 -4.52
C ALA A 120 -10.40 -17.16 -2.99
N ASP A 121 -10.49 -18.30 -2.32
CA ASP A 121 -10.15 -18.37 -0.90
C ASP A 121 -8.71 -17.85 -0.64
N PRO A 122 -8.45 -17.29 0.55
CA PRO A 122 -7.12 -16.77 0.91
C PRO A 122 -5.99 -17.73 0.60
N LYS A 123 -5.09 -17.34 -0.30
CA LYS A 123 -3.95 -18.15 -0.72
C LYS A 123 -2.71 -17.79 0.07
N GLU A 124 -1.96 -18.80 0.50
CA GLU A 124 -0.60 -18.62 1.01
C GLU A 124 0.36 -18.48 -0.18
N LEU A 125 1.03 -17.34 -0.21
CA LEU A 125 2.04 -16.96 -1.18
C LEU A 125 3.44 -17.19 -0.58
N ALA A 126 4.50 -16.96 -1.37
CA ALA A 126 5.86 -17.03 -0.83
C ALA A 126 6.09 -15.98 0.27
N GLY A 127 7.13 -16.19 1.09
CA GLY A 127 7.46 -15.28 2.18
C GLY A 127 6.38 -15.17 3.26
N SER A 128 5.57 -16.24 3.44
CA SER A 128 4.48 -16.35 4.42
C SER A 128 3.36 -15.32 4.25
N VAL A 129 3.24 -14.67 3.10
CA VAL A 129 2.13 -13.73 2.84
C VAL A 129 0.86 -14.52 2.60
N LYS A 130 -0.27 -14.13 3.22
CA LYS A 130 -1.57 -14.73 2.92
C LYS A 130 -2.59 -13.67 2.54
N GLY A 131 -3.30 -13.86 1.44
CA GLY A 131 -4.30 -12.91 0.98
C GLY A 131 -5.07 -13.36 -0.25
N HIS A 132 -6.00 -12.52 -0.70
CA HIS A 132 -6.84 -12.72 -1.87
C HIS A 132 -7.55 -11.43 -2.30
N MET A 133 -8.29 -11.51 -3.40
CA MET A 133 -9.23 -10.51 -3.88
C MET A 133 -10.64 -10.81 -3.36
N VAL A 134 -11.31 -9.83 -2.76
CA VAL A 134 -12.61 -10.02 -2.08
C VAL A 134 -13.77 -9.21 -2.64
N ARG A 135 -13.52 -8.33 -3.63
CA ARG A 135 -14.61 -7.66 -4.33
C ARG A 135 -15.21 -8.56 -5.41
N PRO A 136 -16.42 -8.28 -5.94
CA PRO A 136 -16.89 -8.97 -7.14
C PRO A 136 -15.98 -8.67 -8.34
N HIS A 137 -15.82 -9.66 -9.21
CA HIS A 137 -15.13 -9.49 -10.50
C HIS A 137 -15.70 -8.32 -11.29
N ASN A 138 -14.83 -7.55 -11.95
CA ASN A 138 -15.20 -6.40 -12.81
C ASN A 138 -16.03 -5.29 -12.14
N MET A 139 -16.10 -5.24 -10.81
CA MET A 139 -16.83 -4.22 -10.09
C MET A 139 -15.90 -3.48 -9.13
N HIS A 140 -15.99 -2.15 -9.13
CA HIS A 140 -15.40 -1.30 -8.10
C HIS A 140 -16.51 -0.74 -7.20
N LEU A 141 -16.32 -0.84 -5.89
CA LEU A 141 -17.29 -0.43 -4.87
C LEU A 141 -16.78 0.71 -4.01
N ALA A 142 -15.53 1.13 -4.19
CA ALA A 142 -14.91 2.14 -3.36
C ALA A 142 -15.51 3.53 -3.55
N ASN A 143 -15.81 4.17 -2.43
CA ASN A 143 -16.34 5.54 -2.36
C ASN A 143 -15.36 6.51 -1.66
N GLN A 144 -14.19 6.01 -1.27
CA GLN A 144 -13.17 6.76 -0.57
C GLN A 144 -11.76 6.26 -0.90
N VAL A 145 -10.79 7.12 -0.64
CA VAL A 145 -9.35 6.81 -0.68
C VAL A 145 -8.78 7.06 0.71
N CYS A 146 -8.06 6.08 1.25
CA CYS A 146 -7.36 6.22 2.52
C CYS A 146 -5.85 6.28 2.29
N PHE A 147 -5.22 7.37 2.74
CA PHE A 147 -3.77 7.46 2.78
C PHE A 147 -3.23 6.87 4.08
N THR A 148 -2.41 5.82 4.02
CA THR A 148 -1.73 5.29 5.22
C THR A 148 -0.46 6.08 5.48
N ILE A 149 -0.25 6.53 6.72
CA ILE A 149 0.95 7.28 7.12
C ILE A 149 1.62 6.77 8.40
N ALA A 150 1.07 5.69 8.96
CA ALA A 150 1.43 5.15 10.27
C ALA A 150 1.95 3.70 10.23
N GLY A 151 2.35 3.21 9.06
CA GLY A 151 2.92 1.88 8.87
C GLY A 151 2.02 0.95 8.06
N GLY A 152 1.43 1.43 6.96
CA GLY A 152 0.61 0.60 6.07
C GLY A 152 -0.72 0.13 6.68
N GLU A 153 -1.38 -0.82 6.02
CA GLU A 153 -2.65 -1.41 6.44
C GLU A 153 -2.44 -2.84 6.95
N GLU A 154 -3.05 -3.14 8.09
CA GLU A 154 -3.13 -4.50 8.65
C GLU A 154 -4.59 -4.94 8.84
N VAL A 155 -5.50 -3.98 9.07
CA VAL A 155 -6.94 -4.21 9.12
C VAL A 155 -7.56 -3.81 7.80
N TYR A 156 -8.06 -4.82 7.08
CA TYR A 156 -8.74 -4.65 5.82
C TYR A 156 -10.07 -3.90 5.97
N ASN A 157 -10.39 -3.05 4.99
CA ASN A 157 -11.69 -2.40 4.88
C ASN A 157 -12.12 -2.33 3.41
N LEU A 158 -13.26 -2.96 3.10
CA LEU A 158 -13.84 -2.96 1.76
C LEU A 158 -14.45 -1.60 1.45
N GLY A 159 -14.39 -1.19 0.17
CA GLY A 159 -14.95 0.08 -0.28
C GLY A 159 -14.02 1.27 -0.06
N GLN A 160 -12.74 1.03 0.22
CA GLN A 160 -11.70 2.05 0.20
C GLN A 160 -10.54 1.65 -0.70
N TYR A 161 -10.14 2.55 -1.58
CA TYR A 161 -8.82 2.48 -2.18
C TYR A 161 -7.78 2.87 -1.13
N LEU A 162 -6.58 2.29 -1.19
CA LEU A 162 -5.46 2.65 -0.32
C LEU A 162 -4.29 3.23 -1.09
N ILE A 163 -3.64 4.22 -0.49
CA ILE A 163 -2.38 4.78 -0.98
C ILE A 163 -1.43 4.93 0.21
N SER A 164 -0.30 4.24 0.18
CA SER A 164 0.71 4.42 1.21
C SER A 164 1.52 5.70 1.00
N ALA A 165 1.48 6.55 2.01
CA ALA A 165 2.21 7.82 2.15
C ALA A 165 3.21 7.79 3.32
N ASP A 166 3.46 6.58 3.85
CA ASP A 166 4.37 6.25 4.95
C ASP A 166 5.83 6.74 4.77
N TRP A 167 6.22 7.01 3.53
CA TRP A 167 7.57 7.37 3.10
C TRP A 167 7.81 8.88 2.95
N LEU A 168 6.76 9.71 3.05
CA LEU A 168 6.79 11.11 2.64
C LEU A 168 7.87 11.94 3.34
N ALA A 169 7.93 11.88 4.67
CA ALA A 169 8.88 12.67 5.46
C ALA A 169 10.33 12.33 5.12
N GLU A 170 10.64 11.04 4.95
CA GLU A 170 11.98 10.59 4.57
C GLU A 170 12.32 11.00 3.13
N PHE A 171 11.44 10.70 2.17
CA PHE A 171 11.67 11.00 0.75
C PHE A 171 11.84 12.49 0.46
N THR A 172 11.06 13.32 1.14
CA THR A 172 11.10 14.78 0.95
C THR A 172 12.12 15.47 1.86
N ASN A 173 12.82 14.73 2.73
CA ASN A 173 13.63 15.30 3.80
C ASN A 173 12.85 16.38 4.57
N ASN A 174 11.66 16.01 5.06
CA ASN A 174 10.71 16.89 5.73
C ASN A 174 10.33 18.13 4.89
N GLY A 175 10.03 17.93 3.60
CA GLY A 175 9.60 18.98 2.68
C GLY A 175 10.71 19.85 2.08
N LYS A 176 11.98 19.50 2.28
CA LYS A 176 13.12 20.26 1.73
C LYS A 176 13.51 19.85 0.32
N LYS A 177 13.16 18.64 -0.11
CA LYS A 177 13.51 18.05 -1.42
C LYS A 177 12.33 17.27 -1.97
N ASN A 178 12.37 16.97 -3.27
CA ASN A 178 11.49 16.03 -3.96
C ASN A 178 9.97 16.23 -3.73
N LEU A 179 9.52 17.43 -3.33
CA LEU A 179 8.10 17.72 -3.11
C LEU A 179 7.28 17.57 -4.39
N ALA A 180 7.83 17.99 -5.53
CA ALA A 180 7.18 17.84 -6.83
C ALA A 180 7.04 16.35 -7.21
N GLU A 181 8.09 15.55 -7.04
CA GLU A 181 8.05 14.10 -7.28
C GLU A 181 7.04 13.42 -6.35
N ALA A 182 7.01 13.79 -5.07
CA ALA A 182 6.05 13.25 -4.11
C ALA A 182 4.60 13.58 -4.50
N LYS A 183 4.36 14.81 -4.98
CA LYS A 183 3.06 15.23 -5.50
C LYS A 183 2.65 14.45 -6.73
N GLU A 184 3.55 14.29 -7.69
CA GLU A 184 3.30 13.53 -8.91
C GLU A 184 2.87 12.09 -8.60
N ILE A 185 3.57 11.42 -7.67
CA ILE A 185 3.28 10.04 -7.28
C ILE A 185 1.90 9.92 -6.63
N LEU A 186 1.63 10.72 -5.60
CA LEU A 186 0.37 10.64 -4.87
C LEU A 186 -0.81 11.06 -5.76
N LYS A 187 -0.63 12.09 -6.58
CA LYS A 187 -1.66 12.58 -7.49
C LYS A 187 -1.95 11.60 -8.62
N THR A 188 -0.95 10.93 -9.19
CA THR A 188 -1.16 9.88 -10.21
C THR A 188 -2.08 8.79 -9.68
N GLN A 189 -1.87 8.36 -8.44
CA GLN A 189 -2.67 7.31 -7.82
C GLN A 189 -4.09 7.80 -7.51
N LEU A 190 -4.22 8.98 -6.91
CA LEU A 190 -5.51 9.57 -6.58
C LEU A 190 -6.36 9.83 -7.84
N ASP A 191 -5.75 10.37 -8.89
CA ASP A 191 -6.43 10.67 -10.15
C ASP A 191 -6.91 9.39 -10.84
N PHE A 192 -6.10 8.33 -10.82
CA PHE A 192 -6.50 7.05 -11.37
C PHE A 192 -7.66 6.42 -10.59
N TYR A 193 -7.61 6.40 -9.27
CA TYR A 193 -8.73 5.88 -8.48
C TYR A 193 -10.00 6.73 -8.65
N GLN A 194 -9.86 8.05 -8.78
CA GLN A 194 -10.98 8.93 -9.12
C GLN A 194 -11.57 8.61 -10.50
N GLN A 195 -10.73 8.29 -11.49
CA GLN A 195 -11.18 7.83 -12.81
C GLN A 195 -11.98 6.52 -12.69
N LEU A 196 -11.52 5.56 -11.89
CA LEU A 196 -12.24 4.30 -11.66
C LEU A 196 -13.58 4.50 -10.94
N ALA A 197 -13.65 5.45 -10.01
CA ALA A 197 -14.88 5.81 -9.33
C ALA A 197 -15.89 6.59 -10.21
N GLY A 198 -15.46 7.03 -11.39
CA GLY A 198 -16.29 7.79 -12.33
C GLY A 198 -16.75 9.12 -11.74
N GLU A 199 -18.07 9.36 -11.78
CA GLU A 199 -18.67 10.61 -11.30
C GLU A 199 -18.73 10.71 -9.76
N HIS A 200 -18.48 9.61 -9.05
CA HIS A 200 -18.49 9.61 -7.59
C HIS A 200 -17.22 10.27 -7.06
N GLN A 201 -17.38 11.45 -6.45
CA GLN A 201 -16.28 12.14 -5.80
C GLN A 201 -15.79 11.32 -4.60
N LEU A 202 -14.55 10.85 -4.69
CA LEU A 202 -13.95 10.04 -3.62
C LEU A 202 -13.67 10.92 -2.39
N LYS A 203 -14.12 10.45 -1.22
CA LYS A 203 -13.74 11.05 0.06
C LYS A 203 -12.29 10.71 0.37
N VAL A 204 -11.50 11.69 0.79
CA VAL A 204 -10.11 11.46 1.23
C VAL A 204 -10.07 11.26 2.74
N LEU A 205 -9.45 10.16 3.17
CA LEU A 205 -9.18 9.80 4.56
C LEU A 205 -7.69 9.66 4.81
N ILE A 206 -7.30 9.73 6.08
CA ILE A 206 -5.92 9.55 6.53
C ILE A 206 -5.89 8.50 7.64
N GLY A 207 -5.19 7.40 7.40
CA GLY A 207 -4.95 6.33 8.36
C GLY A 207 -3.73 6.66 9.23
N GLU A 208 -4.00 7.12 10.45
CA GLU A 208 -2.97 7.53 11.43
C GLU A 208 -2.65 6.45 12.48
N GLN A 209 -3.35 5.31 12.44
CA GLN A 209 -3.13 4.20 13.36
C GLN A 209 -2.12 3.20 12.79
N GLY A 210 -1.13 2.84 13.59
CA GLY A 210 -0.14 1.84 13.23
C GLY A 210 1.11 1.91 14.10
N PRO A 211 2.16 1.13 13.78
CA PRO A 211 3.35 0.97 14.60
C PRO A 211 4.33 2.15 14.56
N PHE A 212 4.17 3.11 13.64
CA PHE A 212 5.13 4.19 13.50
C PHE A 212 5.06 5.18 14.67
N ASP A 213 6.22 5.76 15.00
CA ASP A 213 6.32 6.79 16.05
C ASP A 213 5.42 8.00 15.72
N PRO A 214 4.67 8.55 16.70
CA PRO A 214 3.76 9.67 16.47
C PRO A 214 4.40 10.91 15.84
N LYS A 215 5.70 11.14 16.04
CA LYS A 215 6.41 12.27 15.41
C LYS A 215 6.53 12.07 13.91
N LEU A 216 6.85 10.86 13.46
CA LEU A 216 6.91 10.54 12.04
C LEU A 216 5.52 10.64 11.40
N VAL A 217 4.49 10.11 12.07
CA VAL A 217 3.10 10.23 11.62
C VAL A 217 2.70 11.70 11.47
N ALA A 218 3.00 12.54 12.46
CA ALA A 218 2.71 13.98 12.38
C ALA A 218 3.45 14.69 11.22
N GLN A 219 4.70 14.31 10.94
CA GLN A 219 5.47 14.84 9.81
C GLN A 219 4.85 14.43 8.46
N ASN A 220 4.53 13.14 8.29
CA ASN A 220 3.85 12.63 7.09
C ASN A 220 2.49 13.32 6.90
N HIS A 221 1.71 13.45 7.96
CA HIS A 221 0.41 14.11 7.95
C HIS A 221 0.50 15.57 7.45
N GLN A 222 1.43 16.35 8.01
CA GLN A 222 1.64 17.74 7.59
C GLN A 222 2.07 17.86 6.13
N LEU A 223 2.89 16.94 5.63
CA LEU A 223 3.32 16.93 4.23
C LEU A 223 2.19 16.52 3.30
N LEU A 224 1.45 15.48 3.65
CA LEU A 224 0.29 15.02 2.88
C LEU A 224 -0.75 16.14 2.74
N LYS A 225 -1.02 16.87 3.83
CA LYS A 225 -1.89 18.06 3.84
C LYS A 225 -1.43 19.21 2.96
N LYS A 226 -0.15 19.28 2.60
CA LYS A 226 0.36 20.33 1.68
C LYS A 226 0.35 19.88 0.22
N ILE A 227 0.35 18.57 0.00
CA ILE A 227 0.52 17.96 -1.32
C ILE A 227 -0.83 17.64 -1.96
N ILE A 228 -1.75 17.09 -1.16
CA ILE A 228 -3.02 16.50 -1.62
C ILE A 228 -4.26 17.26 -1.12
N LEU A 229 -4.24 17.75 0.13
CA LEU A 229 -5.36 18.47 0.74
C LEU A 229 -5.17 19.99 0.63
#